data_AF-A0A844HQM4-F1
#
_entry.id   AF-A0A844HQM4-F1
#
_cell.length_a   1.000
_cell.length_b   1.000
_cell.length_c   1.000
_cell.angle_alpha   90.00
_cell.angle_beta   90.00
_cell.angle_gamma   90.00
#
_symmetry.space_group_name_H-M   'P 1'
#
loop_
_entity.id
_entity.type
_entity.pdbx_description
1 polymer ?
#
loop_
_entity_poly.entity_id
_entity_poly.type
_entity_poly.pdbx_seq_one_letter_code
_entity_poly.pdbx_strand_id
1 'polypeptide(L)' 'MKARLLPDRANFELIGRHAHQVHCVSSLADLIRFYRGLMERKSGAYADHYEETWSELERVRRELLGSEQSKSGRGHASAR' A
#
# COMPACT_ATOMS: atom_id res chain seq x y z
N MET A 1 12.63 -1.85 -2.42
CA MET A 1 11.91 -0.70 -1.85
C MET A 1 10.98 -1.21 -0.74
N LYS A 2 10.65 -0.43 0.29
CA LYS A 2 9.70 -0.82 1.34
C LYS A 2 8.56 0.18 1.45
N ALA A 3 7.35 -0.29 1.74
CA ALA A 3 6.22 0.58 2.03
C ALA A 3 5.67 0.30 3.44
N ARG A 4 5.23 1.34 4.16
CA ARG A 4 4.70 1.23 5.52
C ARG A 4 3.48 2.12 5.70
N LEU A 5 2.35 1.54 6.10
CA LEU A 5 1.17 2.32 6.50
C LEU A 5 1.48 3.05 7.81
N LEU A 6 1.15 4.34 7.89
CA LEU A 6 1.34 5.11 9.12
C LEU A 6 0.22 4.84 10.13
N PRO A 7 0.46 5.08 11.44
CA PRO A 7 -0.55 4.83 12.48
C PRO A 7 -1.86 5.60 12.28
N ASP A 8 -1.80 6.76 11.64
CA ASP A 8 -2.97 7.60 11.32
C ASP A 8 -3.88 6.97 10.25
N ARG A 9 -3.38 5.98 9.50
CA ARG A 9 -4.01 5.36 8.31
C ARG A 9 -4.44 6.34 7.22
N ALA A 10 -4.04 7.61 7.31
CA ALA A 10 -4.25 8.62 6.30
C ALA A 10 -3.08 8.65 5.32
N ASN A 11 -1.91 8.19 5.77
CA ASN A 11 -0.66 8.28 5.03
C ASN A 11 0.09 6.95 5.04
N PHE A 12 1.00 6.78 4.09
CA PHE A 12 1.98 5.70 4.08
C PHE A 12 3.33 6.22 3.59
N GLU A 13 4.40 5.56 4.03
CA GLU A 13 5.76 5.86 3.63
C GLU A 13 6.20 4.90 2.54
N LEU A 14 6.97 5.41 1.58
CA LEU A 14 7.74 4.64 0.61
C LEU A 14 9.23 4.91 0.84
N ILE A 15 9.95 3.87 1.25
CA ILE A 15 11.33 3.92 1.70
C ILE A 15 12.20 3.14 0.70
N GLY A 16 12.98 3.88 -0.08
CA GLY A 16 14.03 3.37 -0.95
C GLY A 16 15.42 3.54 -0.33
N ARG A 17 16.44 2.98 -1.00
CA ARG A 17 17.84 3.10 -0.55
C ARG A 17 18.33 4.56 -0.48
N HIS A 18 17.83 5.42 -1.36
CA HIS A 18 18.26 6.81 -1.50
C HIS A 18 17.13 7.84 -1.37
N ALA A 19 15.90 7.39 -1.14
CA ALA A 19 14.73 8.24 -1.12
C ALA A 19 13.74 7.78 -0.06
N HIS A 20 13.12 8.75 0.61
CA HIS A 20 12.00 8.52 1.53
C HIS A 20 10.89 9.49 1.17
N GLN A 21 9.69 8.97 0.93
CA GLN A 21 8.53 9.76 0.55
C GLN A 21 7.32 9.38 1.39
N VAL A 22 6.53 10.38 1.78
CA VAL A 22 5.24 10.19 2.44
C VAL A 22 4.15 10.48 1.41
N HIS A 23 3.19 9.57 1.30
CA HIS A 23 2.08 9.63 0.37
C HIS A 23 0.75 9.52 1.11
N CYS A 24 -0.27 10.22 0.63
CA CYS A 24 -1.63 10.04 1.11
C CYS A 24 -2.17 8.67 0.68
N VAL A 25 -2.96 8.03 1.53
CA VAL A 25 -3.61 6.75 1.20
C VAL A 25 -4.59 6.90 0.02
N SER A 26 -5.16 8.10 -0.19
CA SER A 26 -6.01 8.39 -1.35
C SER A 26 -5.30 8.20 -2.69
N SER A 27 -3.97 8.39 -2.76
CA SER A 27 -3.18 8.17 -3.98
C SER A 27 -2.65 6.73 -4.13
N LEU A 28 -2.93 5.84 -3.16
CA LEU A 28 -2.40 4.48 -3.17
C LEU A 28 -2.85 3.68 -4.40
N ALA A 29 -4.13 3.79 -4.76
CA ALA A 29 -4.68 3.09 -5.92
C ALA A 29 -4.02 3.55 -7.23
N ASP A 30 -3.74 4.84 -7.35
CA ASP A 30 -3.12 5.41 -8.55
C ASP A 30 -1.64 5.05 -8.64
N LEU A 31 -0.92 5.03 -7.52
CA LEU A 31 0.46 4.54 -7.46
C LEU A 31 0.56 3.06 -7.86
N ILE A 32 -0.35 2.22 -7.36
CA ILE A 32 -0.40 0.80 -7.77
C ILE A 32 -0.59 0.67 -9.28
N ARG A 33 -1.53 1.43 -9.87
CA ARG A 33 -1.76 1.43 -11.32
C ARG A 33 -0.55 1.92 -12.09
N PHE A 34 0.12 2.97 -11.60
CA PHE A 34 1.33 3.52 -12.21
C PHE A 34 2.45 2.48 -12.26
N TYR A 35 2.79 1.85 -11.14
CA TYR A 35 3.86 0.84 -11.10
C TYR A 35 3.52 -0.42 -11.90
N ARG A 36 2.24 -0.84 -11.91
CA ARG A 36 1.78 -1.91 -12.79
C ARG A 36 1.99 -1.57 -14.26
N GLY A 37 1.62 -0.35 -14.67
CA GLY A 37 1.84 0.11 -16.05
C GLY A 37 3.32 0.20 -16.43
N LEU A 38 4.20 0.53 -15.48
CA LEU A 38 5.65 0.49 -15.71
C LEU A 38 6.17 -0.92 -15.96
N MET A 39 5.72 -1.89 -15.15
CA MET A 39 6.07 -3.31 -15.32
C MET A 39 5.58 -3.85 -16.68
N GLU A 40 4.35 -3.52 -17.08
CA GLU A 40 3.77 -3.96 -18.36
C GLU A 40 4.49 -3.36 -19.58
N ARG A 41 5.06 -2.15 -19.46
CA ARG A 41 5.75 -1.45 -20.56
C ARG A 41 7.23 -1.80 -20.69
N LYS A 42 7.88 -2.32 -19.65
CA LYS A 42 9.33 -2.52 -19.59
C LYS A 42 9.63 -3.99 -19.28
N SER A 43 9.68 -4.83 -20.31
CA SER A 43 10.14 -6.22 -20.15
C SER A 43 11.61 -6.31 -19.72
N GLY A 44 11.96 -7.31 -18.91
CA GLY A 44 13.34 -7.57 -18.47
C GLY A 44 13.67 -6.95 -17.11
N ALA A 45 14.96 -6.67 -16.85
CA ALA A 45 15.47 -6.24 -15.54
C ALA A 45 14.79 -4.98 -14.93
N TYR A 46 14.10 -4.18 -15.75
CA TYR A 46 13.32 -3.02 -15.28
C TYR A 46 11.97 -3.41 -14.66
N ALA A 47 11.31 -4.48 -15.12
CA ALA A 47 10.09 -4.98 -14.50
C ALA A 47 10.37 -5.49 -13.08
N ASP A 48 11.46 -6.26 -12.92
CA ASP A 48 11.88 -6.84 -11.64
C ASP A 48 12.15 -5.76 -10.59
N HIS A 49 12.71 -4.62 -11.00
CA HIS A 49 12.93 -3.47 -10.11
C HIS A 49 11.64 -2.84 -9.57
N TYR A 50 10.55 -2.87 -10.35
CA TYR A 50 9.27 -2.27 -9.95
C TYR A 50 8.30 -3.28 -9.34
N GLU A 51 8.49 -4.58 -9.58
CA GLU A 51 7.68 -5.65 -8.96
C GLU A 51 7.78 -5.62 -7.43
N GLU A 52 8.97 -5.41 -6.87
CA GLU A 52 9.16 -5.28 -5.42
C GLU A 52 8.38 -4.08 -4.87
N THR A 53 8.43 -2.94 -5.59
CA THR A 53 7.73 -1.71 -5.18
C THR A 53 6.21 -1.89 -5.25
N TRP A 54 5.71 -2.48 -6.34
CA TRP A 54 4.31 -2.79 -6.52
C TRP A 54 3.79 -3.75 -5.42
N SER A 55 4.55 -4.80 -5.10
CA SER A 55 4.20 -5.79 -4.09
C SER A 55 4.05 -5.17 -2.69
N GLU A 56 4.92 -4.22 -2.34
CA GLU A 56 4.84 -3.48 -1.07
C GLU A 56 3.63 -2.52 -1.02
N LEU A 57 3.30 -1.86 -2.13
CA LEU A 57 2.08 -1.03 -2.21
C LEU A 57 0.80 -1.87 -2.09
N GLU A 58 0.77 -3.03 -2.74
CA GLU A 58 -0.31 -4.02 -2.60
C GLU A 58 -0.44 -4.54 -1.16
N ARG A 59 0.69 -4.74 -0.47
CA ARG A 59 0.71 -5.10 0.95
C ARG A 59 0.06 -4.02 1.80
N VAL A 60 0.43 -2.75 1.61
CA VAL A 60 -0.19 -1.60 2.29
C VAL A 60 -1.70 -1.52 1.99
N ARG A 61 -2.12 -1.77 0.74
CA ARG A 61 -3.54 -1.82 0.38
C ARG A 61 -4.29 -2.91 1.13
N ARG A 62 -3.74 -4.13 1.21
CA ARG A 62 -4.33 -5.24 1.97
C ARG A 62 -4.39 -4.92 3.46
N GLU A 63 -3.33 -4.34 4.00
CA GLU A 63 -3.25 -3.94 5.40
C GLU A 63 -4.33 -2.91 5.73
N LEU A 64 -4.54 -1.91 4.87
CA LEU A 64 -5.60 -0.92 4.98
C LEU A 64 -7.00 -1.56 4.91
N LEU A 65 -7.26 -2.43 3.95
CA LEU A 65 -8.57 -3.07 3.77
C LEU A 65 -8.91 -4.07 4.88
N GLY A 66 -7.95 -4.88 5.32
CA GLY A 66 -8.14 -5.82 6.44
C GLY A 66 -8.32 -5.11 7.78
N SER A 67 -7.66 -3.97 7.92
CA SER A 67 -7.78 -3.05 9.05
C SER A 67 -9.16 -2.41 9.20
N GLU A 68 -9.91 -2.23 8.11
CA GLU A 68 -11.29 -1.75 8.12
C GLU A 68 -12.27 -2.87 8.51
N GLN A 69 -12.00 -4.12 8.08
CA GLN A 69 -12.81 -5.28 8.46
C GLN A 69 -12.72 -5.60 9.96
N SER A 70 -11.56 -5.43 10.60
CA SER A 70 -11.44 -5.61 12.05
C SER A 70 -12.17 -4.54 12.88
N LYS A 71 -12.44 -3.34 12.34
CA LYS A 71 -13.21 -2.30 13.05
C LYS A 71 -14.72 -2.50 12.94
N SER A 72 -15.20 -3.19 11.90
CA SER A 72 -16.63 -3.46 11.69
C SER A 72 -17.20 -4.60 12.57
N GLY A 73 -16.38 -5.28 13.39
CA GLY A 73 -16.78 -6.44 14.20
C GLY A 73 -17.07 -6.19 15.68
N ARG A 74 -17.02 -4.94 16.18
CA ARG A 74 -17.38 -4.61 17.58
C ARG A 74 -18.67 -3.80 17.63
N GLY A 75 -19.79 -4.46 17.37
CA GLY A 75 -21.12 -3.91 17.58
C GLY A 75 -22.06 -5.00 18.09
N HIS A 76 -22.63 -4.76 19.27
CA HIS A 76 -23.69 -5.54 19.95
C HIS A 76 -23.30 -6.85 20.65
N ALA A 77 -22.95 -6.72 21.94
CA ALA A 77 -23.63 -7.51 22.95
C ALA A 77 -24.22 -6.53 23.98
N SER A 78 -25.46 -6.14 23.72
CA SER A 78 -26.28 -5.35 24.64
C SER A 78 -26.59 -6.19 25.87
N ALA A 79 -26.47 -5.56 27.03
CA ALA A 79 -26.83 -6.08 28.34
C ALA A 79 -28.22 -6.72 28.36
N ARG A 80 -28.34 -7.87 29.04
CA ARG A 80 -29.48 -8.27 29.87
C ARG A 80 -28.98 -9.19 30.98
#